data_AF-X1QIB9-F1
#
_entry.id   AF-X1QIB9-F1
#
_cell.length_a   1.000
_cell.length_b   1.000
_cell.length_c   1.000
_cell.angle_alpha   90.00
_cell.angle_beta   90.00
_cell.angle_gamma   90.00
#
_symmetry.space_group_name_H-M   'P 1'
#
loop_
_entity.id
_entity.type
_entity.pdbx_description
1 polymer ?
#
loop_
_entity_poly.entity_id
_entity_poly.type
_entity_poly.pdbx_seq_one_letter_code
_entity_poly.pdbx_strand_id
1 'polypeptide(L)'
;KTHLEKEEKNLFSPGDLGLPVFKTSYGYIGVMIGYEGIFPEISRTLTLKGADLIIWPSKFTNDRQISICRSRGAENKIFVACSNSICHQGTGHSLITSPSGQILTSCLRSSIVFI
;
A
#
# COMPACT_ATOMS: atom_id res chain seq x y z
N LYS A 1 -9.44 -6.56 -4.49
CA LYS A 1 -8.42 -7.25 -3.67
C LYS A 1 -8.36 -8.71 -4.10
N THR A 2 -7.32 -9.11 -4.81
CA THR A 2 -7.11 -10.48 -5.33
C THR A 2 -6.41 -11.38 -4.31
N HIS A 3 -5.59 -10.82 -3.41
CA HIS A 3 -4.91 -11.58 -2.37
C HIS A 3 -5.56 -11.36 -1.01
N LEU A 4 -6.15 -12.41 -0.45
CA LEU A 4 -6.78 -12.40 0.88
C LEU A 4 -5.88 -13.04 1.94
N GLU A 5 -5.84 -12.44 3.12
CA GLU A 5 -5.27 -13.07 4.31
C GLU A 5 -6.07 -14.28 4.73
N LYS A 6 -5.46 -15.17 5.53
CA LYS A 6 -6.07 -16.43 5.96
C LYS A 6 -7.43 -16.21 6.63
N GLU A 7 -7.55 -15.17 7.45
CA GLU A 7 -8.77 -14.83 8.18
C GLU A 7 -9.85 -14.25 7.26
N GLU A 8 -9.46 -13.46 6.26
CA GLU A 8 -10.37 -12.85 5.29
C GLU A 8 -11.02 -13.87 4.35
N LYS A 9 -10.33 -14.98 4.06
CA LYS A 9 -10.85 -16.06 3.20
C LYS A 9 -12.13 -16.72 3.73
N ASN A 10 -12.41 -16.58 5.02
CA ASN A 10 -13.65 -17.10 5.62
C ASN A 10 -14.84 -16.17 5.41
N LEU A 11 -14.60 -14.90 5.05
CA LEU A 11 -15.62 -13.86 4.94
C LEU A 11 -15.81 -13.36 3.51
N PHE A 12 -14.75 -13.42 2.69
CA PHE A 12 -14.71 -12.81 1.37
C PHE A 12 -14.16 -13.77 0.33
N SER A 13 -14.57 -13.55 -0.92
CA SER A 13 -13.95 -14.18 -2.09
C SER A 13 -12.89 -13.25 -2.70
N PRO A 14 -11.80 -13.80 -3.28
CA PRO A 14 -10.86 -13.01 -4.06
C PRO A 14 -11.57 -12.22 -5.17
N GLY A 15 -11.19 -10.96 -5.36
CA GLY A 15 -11.70 -10.14 -6.46
C GLY A 15 -11.16 -10.59 -7.81
N ASP A 16 -11.97 -10.39 -8.86
CA ASP A 16 -11.74 -10.86 -10.23
C ASP A 16 -11.74 -9.74 -11.29
N LEU A 17 -12.09 -8.51 -10.91
CA LEU A 17 -12.09 -7.32 -11.78
C LEU A 17 -10.67 -6.82 -12.17
N GLY A 18 -9.63 -7.57 -11.79
CA GLY A 18 -8.24 -7.22 -11.99
C GLY A 18 -7.79 -6.04 -11.12
N LEU A 19 -6.71 -5.38 -11.57
CA LEU A 19 -6.07 -4.24 -10.90
C LEU A 19 -6.36 -2.95 -11.70
N PRO A 20 -7.37 -2.15 -11.33
CA PRO A 20 -7.73 -0.94 -12.05
C PRO A 20 -6.75 0.20 -11.79
N VAL A 21 -6.58 1.05 -12.80
CA VAL A 21 -5.86 2.33 -12.71
C VAL A 21 -6.84 3.42 -13.11
N PHE A 22 -7.02 4.41 -12.24
CA PHE A 22 -8.01 5.47 -12.40
C PHE A 22 -7.35 6.73 -12.92
N LYS A 23 -7.90 7.30 -14.00
CA LYS A 23 -7.47 8.61 -14.49
C LYS A 23 -8.04 9.70 -13.59
N THR A 24 -7.19 10.61 -13.12
CA THR A 24 -7.59 11.79 -12.35
C THR A 24 -6.98 13.06 -12.94
N SER A 25 -7.35 14.23 -12.44
CA SER A 25 -6.69 15.50 -12.79
C SER A 25 -5.23 15.58 -12.33
N TYR A 26 -4.80 14.67 -11.44
CA TYR A 26 -3.47 14.63 -10.84
C TYR A 26 -2.61 13.48 -11.38
N GLY A 27 -3.06 12.78 -12.42
CA GLY A 27 -2.40 11.61 -12.99
C GLY A 27 -3.21 10.32 -12.83
N TYR A 28 -2.56 9.19 -13.14
CA TYR A 28 -3.14 7.85 -13.08
C TYR A 28 -2.85 7.20 -11.72
N ILE A 29 -3.91 6.78 -11.04
CA ILE A 29 -3.82 6.24 -9.68
C ILE A 29 -4.15 4.76 -9.68
N GLY A 30 -3.19 3.93 -9.27
CA GLY A 30 -3.38 2.52 -8.97
C GLY A 30 -3.72 2.30 -7.50
N VAL A 31 -4.45 1.22 -7.20
CA VAL A 31 -4.82 0.87 -5.82
C VAL A 31 -4.41 -0.57 -5.52
N MET A 32 -3.68 -0.77 -4.42
CA MET A 32 -3.42 -2.07 -3.81
C MET A 32 -3.91 -2.07 -2.36
N ILE A 33 -4.39 -3.19 -1.83
CA ILE A 33 -5.14 -3.21 -0.57
C ILE A 33 -4.55 -4.22 0.42
N GLY A 34 -4.17 -3.73 1.60
CA GLY A 34 -3.75 -4.53 2.74
C GLY A 34 -2.61 -5.47 2.38
N TYR A 35 -2.91 -6.76 2.49
CA TYR A 35 -1.98 -7.85 2.21
C TYR A 35 -1.36 -7.82 0.80
N GLU A 36 -2.02 -7.23 -0.19
CA GLU A 36 -1.51 -7.16 -1.57
C GLU A 36 -0.13 -6.49 -1.69
N GLY A 37 0.24 -5.58 -0.79
CA GLY A 37 1.53 -4.90 -0.87
C GLY A 37 2.74 -5.82 -0.70
N ILE A 38 2.60 -7.00 -0.08
CA ILE A 38 3.70 -7.96 0.04
C ILE A 38 4.04 -8.62 -1.31
N PHE A 39 3.08 -8.64 -2.24
CA PHE A 39 3.17 -9.30 -3.54
C PHE A 39 3.72 -8.32 -4.60
N PRO A 40 4.97 -8.48 -5.05
CA PRO A 40 5.60 -7.54 -5.98
C PRO A 40 4.87 -7.40 -7.33
N GLU A 41 4.19 -8.46 -7.77
CA GLU A 41 3.43 -8.48 -9.02
C GLU A 41 2.27 -7.48 -9.01
N ILE A 42 1.71 -7.14 -7.84
CA ILE A 42 0.60 -6.19 -7.75
C ILE A 42 1.06 -4.79 -8.12
N SER A 43 2.10 -4.29 -7.45
CA SER A 43 2.63 -2.96 -7.76
C SER A 43 3.20 -2.92 -9.17
N ARG A 44 3.89 -3.99 -9.61
CA ARG A 44 4.42 -4.09 -10.97
C ARG A 44 3.31 -3.98 -12.01
N THR A 45 2.21 -4.69 -11.83
CA THR A 45 1.08 -4.68 -12.77
C THR A 45 0.42 -3.31 -12.82
N LEU A 46 0.20 -2.67 -11.66
CA LEU A 46 -0.35 -1.31 -11.60
C LEU A 46 0.54 -0.30 -12.34
N THR A 47 1.86 -0.37 -12.14
CA THR A 47 2.81 0.48 -12.86
C THR A 47 2.80 0.21 -14.36
N LEU A 48 2.80 -1.06 -14.79
CA LEU A 48 2.75 -1.41 -16.22
C LEU A 48 1.44 -0.99 -16.89
N LYS A 49 0.35 -0.87 -16.12
CA LYS A 49 -0.92 -0.30 -16.57
C LYS A 49 -0.92 1.24 -16.64
N GLY A 50 0.21 1.88 -16.37
CA GLY A 50 0.40 3.31 -16.49
C GLY A 50 0.07 4.11 -15.22
N ALA A 51 0.08 3.49 -14.03
CA ALA A 51 -0.07 4.25 -12.79
C ALA A 51 1.14 5.18 -12.55
N ASP A 52 0.87 6.42 -12.17
CA ASP A 52 1.86 7.41 -11.69
C ASP A 52 2.04 7.32 -10.16
N LEU A 53 0.98 6.93 -9.46
CA LEU A 53 0.92 6.79 -8.00
C LEU A 53 0.16 5.51 -7.63
N ILE A 54 0.69 4.76 -6.66
CA ILE A 54 -0.04 3.68 -6.00
C ILE A 54 -0.50 4.15 -4.62
N ILE A 55 -1.80 4.08 -4.37
CA ILE A 55 -2.38 4.24 -3.03
C ILE A 55 -2.51 2.87 -2.38
N TRP A 56 -2.05 2.76 -1.14
CA TRP A 56 -2.05 1.54 -0.36
C TRP A 56 -2.65 1.74 1.04
N PRO A 57 -3.96 1.53 1.21
CA PRO A 57 -4.55 1.31 2.51
C PRO A 57 -4.06 -0.04 3.08
N SER A 58 -3.48 -0.01 4.26
CA SER A 58 -2.81 -1.15 4.89
C SER A 58 -3.12 -1.26 6.39
N LYS A 59 -2.83 -2.44 6.96
CA LYS A 59 -2.95 -2.73 8.38
C LYS A 59 -1.81 -3.67 8.80
N PHE A 60 -0.63 -3.12 9.01
CA PHE A 60 0.51 -3.84 9.57
C PHE A 60 0.64 -3.54 11.06
N THR A 61 0.88 -4.60 11.83
CA THR A 61 1.16 -4.57 13.27
C THR A 61 2.64 -4.31 13.59
N ASN A 62 3.46 -4.14 12.56
CA ASN A 62 4.87 -3.79 12.63
C ASN A 62 5.22 -2.79 11.53
N ASP A 63 6.44 -2.28 11.52
CA ASP A 63 6.90 -1.28 10.56
C ASP A 63 7.30 -1.86 9.18
N ARG A 64 6.84 -3.07 8.81
CA ARG A 64 7.18 -3.70 7.52
C ARG A 64 6.68 -2.92 6.31
N GLN A 65 5.59 -2.17 6.45
CA GLN A 65 5.07 -1.31 5.40
C GLN A 65 6.11 -0.31 4.91
N ILE A 66 7.05 0.12 5.75
CA ILE A 66 8.14 1.02 5.35
C ILE A 66 9.04 0.34 4.32
N SER A 67 9.56 -0.85 4.64
CA SER A 67 10.44 -1.60 3.74
C SER A 67 9.72 -1.97 2.45
N ILE A 68 8.44 -2.33 2.55
CA ILE A 68 7.61 -2.65 1.39
C ILE A 68 7.43 -1.42 0.50
N CYS A 69 6.99 -0.27 1.02
CA CYS A 69 6.81 0.95 0.23
C CYS A 69 8.10 1.35 -0.49
N ARG A 70 9.23 1.34 0.23
CA ARG A 70 10.52 1.69 -0.35
C ARG A 70 10.91 0.75 -1.48
N SER A 71 10.69 -0.56 -1.31
CA SER A 71 11.00 -1.57 -2.34
C SER A 71 10.10 -1.41 -3.55
N ARG A 72 8.77 -1.33 -3.34
CA ARG A 72 7.77 -1.20 -4.41
C ARG A 72 7.96 0.08 -5.21
N GLY A 73 8.29 1.18 -4.54
CA GLY A 73 8.62 2.45 -5.18
C GLY A 73 9.91 2.38 -6.00
N ALA A 74 11.00 1.87 -5.41
CA ALA A 74 12.32 1.82 -6.05
C ALA A 74 12.40 0.89 -7.27
N GLU A 75 11.78 -0.29 -7.20
CA GLU A 75 11.84 -1.31 -8.25
C GLU A 75 10.94 -0.96 -9.44
N ASN A 76 9.81 -0.31 -9.18
CA ASN A 76 8.85 0.07 -10.22
C ASN A 76 9.01 1.52 -10.70
N LYS A 77 9.88 2.32 -10.07
CA LYS A 77 10.03 3.76 -10.34
C LYS A 77 8.71 4.51 -10.22
N ILE A 78 7.99 4.24 -9.13
CA ILE A 78 6.65 4.80 -8.88
C ILE A 78 6.54 5.41 -7.48
N PHE A 79 5.66 6.40 -7.32
CA PHE A 79 5.29 6.87 -6.00
C PHE A 79 4.37 5.87 -5.30
N VAL A 80 4.56 5.69 -3.99
CA VAL A 80 3.67 4.85 -3.17
C VAL A 80 3.23 5.66 -1.96
N ALA A 81 1.91 5.84 -1.82
CA ALA A 81 1.28 6.47 -0.66
C ALA A 81 0.61 5.39 0.19
N CYS A 82 1.20 5.11 1.34
CA CYS A 82 0.72 4.11 2.28
C CYS A 82 0.00 4.76 3.45
N SER A 83 -1.27 4.39 3.63
CA SER A 83 -2.01 4.66 4.85
C SER A 83 -2.02 3.38 5.68
N ASN A 84 -1.54 3.42 6.91
CA ASN A 84 -1.57 2.26 7.80
C ASN A 84 -2.46 2.55 9.00
N SER A 85 -3.35 1.62 9.32
CA SER A 85 -4.31 1.79 10.42
C SER A 85 -3.59 1.85 11.77
N ILE A 86 -4.15 2.63 12.70
CA ILE A 86 -3.81 2.58 14.15
C ILE A 86 -4.74 1.63 14.92
N CYS A 87 -5.85 1.23 14.30
CA CYS A 87 -6.87 0.42 14.94
C CYS A 87 -6.46 -1.05 14.98
N HIS A 88 -6.91 -1.77 16.01
CA HIS A 88 -6.76 -3.22 16.10
C HIS A 88 -5.30 -3.68 15.93
N GLN A 89 -4.40 -3.09 16.73
CA GLN A 89 -2.95 -3.35 16.76
C GLN A 89 -2.14 -2.84 15.56
N GLY A 90 -2.73 -2.08 14.65
CA GLY A 90 -1.96 -1.42 13.60
C GLY A 90 -1.01 -0.36 14.16
N THR A 91 0.19 -0.23 13.61
CA THR A 91 1.22 0.68 14.14
C THR A 91 1.03 2.15 13.72
N GLY A 92 0.07 2.44 12.85
CA GLY A 92 0.04 3.71 12.14
C GLY A 92 1.31 3.85 11.28
N HIS A 93 2.00 4.98 11.38
CA HIS A 93 3.23 5.21 10.62
C HIS A 93 2.99 5.14 9.09
N SER A 94 1.89 5.79 8.66
CA SER A 94 1.60 6.07 7.25
C SER A 94 2.75 6.86 6.62
N LEU A 95 3.03 6.65 5.34
CA LEU A 95 4.16 7.28 4.65
C LEU A 95 3.95 7.42 3.15
N ILE A 96 4.74 8.29 2.54
CA ILE A 96 4.84 8.42 1.08
C ILE A 96 6.29 8.18 0.67
N THR A 97 6.51 7.36 -0.35
CA THR A 97 7.83 7.11 -0.93
C THR A 97 7.94 7.59 -2.37
N SER A 98 9.13 8.07 -2.74
CA SER A 98 9.50 8.45 -4.10
C SER A 98 9.77 7.23 -5.00
N PRO A 99 9.87 7.43 -6.32
CA PRO A 99 10.36 6.44 -7.30
C PRO A 99 11.78 5.89 -7.04
N SER A 100 12.57 6.55 -6.19
CA SER A 100 13.88 6.04 -5.75
C SER A 100 13.80 5.17 -4.48
N GLY A 101 12.62 5.03 -3.88
CA GLY A 101 12.42 4.37 -2.59
C GLY A 101 12.84 5.23 -1.39
N GLN A 102 13.00 6.54 -1.57
CA GLN A 102 13.22 7.48 -0.48
C GLN A 102 11.87 7.79 0.19
N ILE A 103 11.85 7.85 1.53
CA ILE A 103 10.68 8.31 2.27
C ILE A 103 10.64 9.84 2.15
N LEU A 104 9.57 10.36 1.54
CA LEU A 104 9.36 11.79 1.37
C LEU A 104 8.74 12.41 2.62
N THR A 105 7.80 11.70 3.23
CA THR A 105 7.17 12.09 4.49
C THR A 105 6.57 10.87 5.18
N SER A 106 6.47 10.92 6.50
CA SER A 106 5.80 9.89 7.30
C SER A 106 5.09 10.50 8.51
N CYS A 107 3.99 9.88 8.91
CA CYS A 107 3.34 10.17 10.18
C CYS A 107 4.10 9.49 11.32
N LEU A 108 3.97 10.02 12.54
CA LEU A 108 4.52 9.37 13.72
C LEU A 108 3.96 7.95 13.87
N ARG A 109 4.80 7.06 14.39
CA ARG A 109 4.34 5.77 14.88
C ARG A 109 3.35 6.01 16.01
N SER A 110 2.26 5.26 16.04
CA SER A 110 1.37 5.29 17.19
C SER A 110 2.07 4.62 18.37
N SER A 111 2.64 5.43 19.26
CA SER A 111 2.77 5.09 20.66
C SER A 111 1.42 5.38 21.28
N ILE A 112 0.68 4.34 21.67
CA ILE A 112 -0.54 4.53 22.46
C ILE A 112 -0.13 5.24 23.76
N VAL A 113 -0.32 6.55 23.83
CA VAL A 113 -0.57 7.27 25.08
C VAL A 113 -2.07 7.44 25.12
N PHE A 114 -2.74 6.61 25.92
CA PHE A 114 -4.10 6.93 26.35
C PHE A 114 -3.99 8.24 27.13
N ILE A 115 -4.51 9.33 26.56
CA ILE A 115 -4.89 10.52 27.33
C ILE A 115 -6.40 10.47 27.50
#